data_AF-A0A7Y8V0V4-F1
#
_entry.id   AF-A0A7Y8V0V4-F1
#
_cell.length_a   1.000
_cell.length_b   1.000
_cell.length_c   1.000
_cell.angle_alpha   90.00
_cell.angle_beta   90.00
_cell.angle_gamma   90.00
#
_symmetry.space_group_name_H-M   'P 1'
#
loop_
_entity.id
_entity.type
_entity.pdbx_description
1 polymer ?
#
loop_
_entity_poly.entity_id
_entity_poly.type
_entity_poly.pdbx_seq_one_letter_code
_entity_poly.pdbx_strand_id
1 'polypeptide(L)'
;MASSEMTGSCEKALYPFGEFSRFVVHELPGYQQKEEYAEGVSALLHLMPSFDEVLDIVYGQPFAVRIRAIGDLGIFLVASELGQSSASRDIISRLKMLAASVGMAPRDTYSSYVNYNPKEALRTFTGDESEVNFIRQLQKSDEAIRPAAEKLLLLKKNPFHENRINFLEEAASCVRMLKHESRTVHQTVDPAFFFHCFRRYFFPIQIGGREYSAPSAVHLANLIIIDIVTGTASESHLQMIQTLFPYFEPKHKVNIAQAMSTPSLKDSYLKANDIEELSLLDEIYQSIIEYRLTHQGIVNRYIRKQDPDVKYGTGGFPFDSFLQELIDMVEVSRKDINDFVKK
;
A
#
# COMPACT_ATOMS: atom_id res chain seq x y z
N MET A 1 -10.74 7.21 -37.88
CA MET A 1 -11.58 7.53 -36.71
C MET A 1 -11.36 6.53 -35.59
N ALA A 2 -11.42 5.21 -35.82
CA ALA A 2 -11.11 4.21 -34.78
C ALA A 2 -9.65 4.25 -34.24
N SER A 3 -8.66 4.60 -35.07
CA SER A 3 -7.25 4.68 -34.62
C SER A 3 -6.96 5.88 -33.71
N SER A 4 -7.60 7.04 -33.94
CA SER A 4 -7.41 8.25 -33.11
C SER A 4 -8.14 8.18 -31.78
N GLU A 5 -9.30 7.52 -31.74
CA GLU A 5 -10.04 7.26 -30.49
C GLU A 5 -9.33 6.22 -29.61
N MET A 6 -8.75 5.18 -30.20
CA MET A 6 -7.94 4.22 -29.45
C MET A 6 -6.64 4.82 -28.91
N THR A 7 -5.96 5.68 -29.68
CA THR A 7 -4.77 6.39 -29.18
C THR A 7 -5.12 7.37 -28.07
N GLY A 8 -6.21 8.12 -28.21
CA GLY A 8 -6.68 9.06 -27.16
C GLY A 8 -7.12 8.35 -25.87
N SER A 9 -7.76 7.18 -25.98
CA SER A 9 -8.13 6.37 -24.82
C SER A 9 -6.91 5.77 -24.11
N CYS A 10 -5.87 5.37 -24.85
CA CYS A 10 -4.63 4.84 -24.28
C CYS A 10 -3.81 5.95 -23.58
N GLU A 11 -3.74 7.13 -24.21
CA GLU A 11 -3.06 8.29 -23.66
C GLU A 11 -3.71 8.78 -22.36
N LYS A 12 -5.05 8.93 -22.34
CA LYS A 12 -5.78 9.33 -21.12
C LYS A 12 -5.68 8.29 -20.00
N ALA A 13 -5.49 7.02 -20.34
CA ALA A 13 -5.25 5.96 -19.35
C ALA A 13 -3.89 6.11 -18.65
N LEU A 14 -2.87 6.61 -19.35
CA LEU A 14 -1.53 6.86 -18.81
C LEU A 14 -1.37 8.26 -18.24
N TYR A 15 -2.03 9.27 -18.81
CA TYR A 15 -1.92 10.69 -18.46
C TYR A 15 -3.33 11.30 -18.31
N PRO A 16 -4.00 11.08 -17.16
CA PRO A 16 -5.38 11.51 -16.95
C PRO A 16 -5.65 12.99 -17.23
N PHE A 17 -4.68 13.86 -16.95
CA PHE A 17 -4.75 15.32 -17.14
C PHE A 17 -3.82 15.83 -18.25
N GLY A 18 -3.47 14.99 -19.24
CA GLY A 18 -2.64 15.40 -20.37
C GLY A 18 -1.29 15.97 -19.93
N GLU A 19 -1.00 17.22 -20.32
CA GLU A 19 0.25 17.91 -20.02
C GLU A 19 0.57 18.00 -18.53
N PHE A 20 -0.42 18.18 -17.67
CA PHE A 20 -0.21 18.16 -16.22
C PHE A 20 0.37 16.82 -15.76
N SER A 21 -0.25 15.71 -16.17
CA SER A 21 0.20 14.36 -15.83
C SER A 21 1.59 14.07 -16.43
N ARG A 22 1.88 14.58 -17.65
CA ARG A 22 3.20 14.42 -18.29
C ARG A 22 4.27 15.16 -17.49
N PHE A 23 4.00 16.39 -17.07
CA PHE A 23 4.92 17.16 -16.26
C PHE A 23 5.21 16.46 -14.93
N VAL A 24 4.16 15.96 -14.24
CA VAL A 24 4.34 15.21 -12.97
C VAL A 24 5.22 13.97 -13.16
N VAL A 25 5.09 13.27 -14.30
CA VAL A 25 5.86 12.06 -14.57
C VAL A 25 7.29 12.35 -15.00
N HIS A 26 7.50 13.37 -15.85
CA HIS A 26 8.77 13.54 -16.59
C HIS A 26 9.61 14.73 -16.16
N GLU A 27 9.00 15.80 -15.62
CA GLU A 27 9.70 17.06 -15.36
C GLU A 27 9.80 17.36 -13.87
N LEU A 28 8.70 17.20 -13.13
CA LEU A 28 8.65 17.44 -11.68
C LEU A 28 9.73 16.68 -10.89
N PRO A 29 10.08 15.42 -11.22
CA PRO A 29 11.14 14.71 -10.51
C PRO A 29 12.50 15.42 -10.55
N GLY A 30 12.83 16.08 -11.67
CA GLY A 30 14.09 16.81 -11.82
C GLY A 30 14.20 18.03 -10.91
N TYR A 31 13.08 18.74 -10.68
CA TYR A 31 13.02 19.83 -9.70
C TYR A 31 13.17 19.30 -8.27
N GLN A 32 12.45 18.23 -7.94
CA GLN A 32 12.47 17.62 -6.62
C GLN A 32 13.85 17.05 -6.25
N GLN A 33 14.59 16.49 -7.21
CA GLN A 33 15.95 16.00 -6.99
C GLN A 33 16.94 17.13 -6.63
N LYS A 34 16.72 18.33 -7.17
CA LYS A 34 17.53 19.53 -6.86
C LYS A 34 17.02 20.32 -5.65
N GLU A 35 15.95 19.83 -5.01
CA GLU A 35 15.25 20.54 -3.94
C GLU A 35 14.65 21.90 -4.38
N GLU A 36 14.42 22.08 -5.69
CA GLU A 36 13.81 23.26 -6.32
C GLU A 36 12.27 23.15 -6.31
N TYR A 37 11.68 22.88 -5.13
CA TYR A 37 10.25 22.56 -5.01
C TYR A 37 9.35 23.73 -5.42
N ALA A 38 9.70 24.95 -5.03
CA ALA A 38 8.90 26.14 -5.33
C ALA A 38 8.89 26.43 -6.84
N GLU A 39 10.03 26.24 -7.51
CA GLU A 39 10.20 26.37 -8.95
C GLU A 39 9.39 25.32 -9.70
N GLY A 40 9.51 24.05 -9.30
CA GLY A 40 8.74 22.95 -9.89
C GLY A 40 7.23 23.14 -9.71
N VAL A 41 6.81 23.65 -8.54
CA VAL A 41 5.39 23.98 -8.29
C VAL A 41 4.94 25.13 -9.18
N SER A 42 5.71 26.22 -9.24
CA SER A 42 5.42 27.38 -10.09
C SER A 42 5.28 26.99 -11.57
N ALA A 43 6.19 26.14 -12.04
CA ALA A 43 6.16 25.60 -13.40
C ALA A 43 4.90 24.76 -13.66
N LEU A 44 4.38 24.03 -12.68
CA LEU A 44 3.21 23.15 -12.85
C LEU A 44 1.86 23.88 -12.69
N LEU A 45 1.81 25.05 -12.03
CA LEU A 45 0.55 25.75 -11.70
C LEU A 45 -0.31 26.10 -12.91
N HIS A 46 0.32 26.54 -14.01
CA HIS A 46 -0.40 26.93 -15.22
C HIS A 46 -1.01 25.74 -15.98
N LEU A 47 -0.56 24.52 -15.67
CA LEU A 47 -1.09 23.27 -16.23
C LEU A 47 -2.14 22.63 -15.30
N MET A 48 -2.42 23.20 -14.12
CA MET A 48 -3.34 22.61 -13.16
C MET A 48 -4.71 22.34 -13.80
N PRO A 49 -5.25 21.11 -13.72
CA PRO A 49 -6.50 20.78 -14.39
C PRO A 49 -7.64 21.67 -13.88
N SER A 50 -8.55 22.05 -14.75
CA SER A 50 -9.81 22.71 -14.38
C SER A 50 -10.70 21.78 -13.56
N PHE A 51 -11.72 22.34 -12.91
CA PHE A 51 -12.72 21.53 -12.22
C PHE A 51 -13.53 20.67 -13.20
N ASP A 52 -13.79 21.16 -14.41
CA ASP A 52 -14.50 20.41 -15.45
C ASP A 52 -13.68 19.19 -15.90
N GLU A 53 -12.36 19.35 -16.11
CA GLU A 53 -11.48 18.22 -16.41
C GLU A 53 -11.45 17.19 -15.27
N VAL A 54 -11.45 17.64 -14.01
CA VAL A 54 -11.55 16.74 -12.85
C VAL A 54 -12.89 15.99 -12.85
N LEU A 55 -14.01 16.67 -13.15
CA LEU A 55 -15.34 16.05 -13.23
C LEU A 55 -15.43 15.02 -14.37
N ASP A 56 -14.81 15.30 -15.52
CA ASP A 56 -14.69 14.35 -16.63
C ASP A 56 -13.96 13.08 -16.22
N ILE A 57 -12.92 13.19 -15.38
CA ILE A 57 -12.24 12.03 -14.81
C ILE A 57 -13.15 11.30 -13.80
N VAL A 58 -13.79 12.03 -12.89
CA VAL A 58 -14.66 11.48 -11.84
C VAL A 58 -15.80 10.63 -12.41
N TYR A 59 -16.47 11.13 -13.45
CA TYR A 59 -17.69 10.51 -14.00
C TYR A 59 -17.45 9.71 -15.29
N GLY A 60 -16.41 10.05 -16.06
CA GLY A 60 -16.19 9.49 -17.39
C GLY A 60 -15.10 8.44 -17.48
N GLN A 61 -14.31 8.20 -16.41
CA GLN A 61 -13.13 7.34 -16.50
C GLN A 61 -13.17 6.10 -15.56
N PRO A 62 -12.53 4.99 -15.95
CA PRO A 62 -12.42 3.80 -15.10
C PRO A 62 -11.72 4.07 -13.77
N PHE A 63 -11.98 3.22 -12.77
CA PHE A 63 -11.37 3.31 -11.42
C PHE A 63 -9.85 3.52 -11.46
N ALA A 64 -9.12 2.72 -12.26
CA ALA A 64 -7.67 2.83 -12.38
C ALA A 64 -7.19 4.22 -12.84
N VAL A 65 -7.90 4.86 -13.77
CA VAL A 65 -7.56 6.20 -14.27
C VAL A 65 -7.84 7.25 -13.20
N ARG A 66 -8.94 7.12 -12.45
CA ARG A 66 -9.26 7.99 -11.32
C ARG A 66 -8.22 7.89 -10.20
N ILE A 67 -7.72 6.70 -9.90
CA ILE A 67 -6.62 6.49 -8.94
C ILE A 67 -5.31 7.11 -9.44
N ARG A 68 -4.99 6.99 -10.73
CA ARG A 68 -3.80 7.67 -11.31
C ARG A 68 -3.91 9.19 -11.23
N ALA A 69 -5.09 9.74 -11.48
CA ALA A 69 -5.35 11.18 -11.34
C ALA A 69 -5.15 11.65 -9.89
N ILE A 70 -5.54 10.84 -8.90
CA ILE A 70 -5.22 11.08 -7.49
C ILE A 70 -3.71 11.04 -7.25
N GLY A 71 -2.99 10.11 -7.90
CA GLY A 71 -1.54 10.06 -7.84
C GLY A 71 -0.87 11.33 -8.37
N ASP A 72 -1.32 11.83 -9.53
CA ASP A 72 -0.76 13.03 -10.14
C ASP A 72 -0.94 14.26 -9.25
N LEU A 73 -2.16 14.51 -8.77
CA LEU A 73 -2.45 15.64 -7.86
C LEU A 73 -1.86 15.41 -6.46
N GLY A 74 -1.75 14.17 -6.01
CA GLY A 74 -1.20 13.81 -4.70
C GLY A 74 0.30 14.06 -4.62
N ILE A 75 1.06 13.68 -5.64
CA ILE A 75 2.49 14.02 -5.74
C ILE A 75 2.66 15.53 -5.84
N PHE A 76 1.82 16.20 -6.62
CA PHE A 76 1.86 17.66 -6.70
C PHE A 76 1.55 18.34 -5.36
N LEU A 77 0.60 17.81 -4.57
CA LEU A 77 0.32 18.30 -3.23
C LEU A 77 1.56 18.17 -2.33
N VAL A 78 2.24 17.03 -2.32
CA VAL A 78 3.47 16.83 -1.54
C VAL A 78 4.55 17.84 -1.95
N ALA A 79 4.77 18.05 -3.25
CA ALA A 79 5.72 19.04 -3.75
C ALA A 79 5.32 20.48 -3.33
N SER A 80 4.03 20.80 -3.36
CA SER A 80 3.47 22.09 -2.90
C SER A 80 3.73 22.32 -1.41
N GLU A 81 3.55 21.31 -0.56
CA GLU A 81 3.84 21.40 0.88
C GLU A 81 5.34 21.60 1.14
N LEU A 82 6.22 20.86 0.46
CA LEU A 82 7.67 21.01 0.59
C LEU A 82 8.15 22.39 0.09
N GLY A 83 7.55 22.90 -0.99
CA GLY A 83 7.81 24.24 -1.53
C GLY A 83 7.09 25.37 -0.79
N GLN A 84 6.34 25.08 0.28
CA GLN A 84 5.55 26.05 1.07
C GLN A 84 4.64 26.94 0.20
N SER A 85 4.06 26.37 -0.84
CA SER A 85 3.21 27.09 -1.79
C SER A 85 1.79 27.29 -1.25
N SER A 86 1.16 28.41 -1.63
CA SER A 86 -0.24 28.69 -1.31
C SER A 86 -1.24 27.89 -2.15
N ALA A 87 -0.77 27.16 -3.17
CA ALA A 87 -1.59 26.38 -4.09
C ALA A 87 -2.27 25.16 -3.46
N SER A 88 -1.84 24.73 -2.27
CA SER A 88 -2.35 23.52 -1.61
C SER A 88 -3.86 23.50 -1.47
N ARG A 89 -4.51 24.66 -1.26
CA ARG A 89 -5.99 24.73 -1.14
C ARG A 89 -6.71 24.30 -2.42
N ASP A 90 -6.22 24.75 -3.57
CA ASP A 90 -6.83 24.48 -4.88
C ASP A 90 -6.58 23.04 -5.33
N ILE A 91 -5.40 22.50 -5.02
CA ILE A 91 -5.03 21.10 -5.25
C ILE A 91 -5.92 20.18 -4.38
N ILE A 92 -6.02 20.48 -3.08
CA ILE A 92 -6.84 19.72 -2.11
C ILE A 92 -8.31 19.67 -2.55
N SER A 93 -8.85 20.77 -3.08
CA SER A 93 -10.25 20.83 -3.51
C SER A 93 -10.54 19.83 -4.64
N ARG A 94 -9.63 19.71 -5.60
CA ARG A 94 -9.72 18.75 -6.72
C ARG A 94 -9.48 17.31 -6.25
N LEU A 95 -8.49 17.11 -5.38
CA LEU A 95 -8.22 15.82 -4.75
C LEU A 95 -9.44 15.30 -4.00
N LYS A 96 -10.15 16.15 -3.25
CA LYS A 96 -11.38 15.76 -2.54
C LYS A 96 -12.46 15.23 -3.48
N MET A 97 -12.62 15.81 -4.67
CA MET A 97 -13.60 15.34 -5.66
C MET A 97 -13.24 13.96 -6.20
N LEU A 98 -11.98 13.75 -6.59
CA LEU A 98 -11.50 12.45 -7.04
C LEU A 98 -11.57 11.40 -5.94
N ALA A 99 -11.10 11.75 -4.74
CA ALA A 99 -11.08 10.88 -3.57
C ALA A 99 -12.48 10.43 -3.16
N ALA A 100 -13.47 11.33 -3.20
CA ALA A 100 -14.87 10.97 -3.00
C ALA A 100 -15.37 9.96 -4.05
N SER A 101 -14.94 10.09 -5.31
CA SER A 101 -15.37 9.20 -6.41
C SER A 101 -14.82 7.78 -6.31
N VAL A 102 -13.73 7.57 -5.58
CA VAL A 102 -13.09 6.26 -5.34
C VAL A 102 -13.22 5.78 -3.89
N GLY A 103 -13.74 6.63 -3.00
CA GLY A 103 -13.89 6.36 -1.58
C GLY A 103 -12.56 6.23 -0.83
N MET A 104 -11.52 6.98 -1.19
CA MET A 104 -10.18 6.92 -0.58
C MET A 104 -9.74 8.28 0.00
N ALA A 105 -8.56 8.34 0.62
CA ALA A 105 -8.00 9.57 1.17
C ALA A 105 -7.71 10.60 0.06
N PRO A 106 -7.89 11.91 0.31
CA PRO A 106 -7.64 12.99 -0.65
C PRO A 106 -6.15 13.35 -0.75
N ARG A 107 -5.29 12.35 -0.94
CA ARG A 107 -3.85 12.48 -1.20
C ARG A 107 -3.35 11.26 -1.97
N ASP A 108 -2.08 11.24 -2.32
CA ASP A 108 -1.43 10.03 -2.82
C ASP A 108 -1.56 8.88 -1.81
N THR A 109 -1.84 7.68 -2.30
CA THR A 109 -2.04 6.47 -1.49
C THR A 109 -1.17 5.34 -2.01
N TYR A 110 -1.12 4.22 -1.26
CA TYR A 110 -0.44 3.01 -1.73
C TYR A 110 -1.01 2.56 -3.09
N SER A 111 -2.32 2.66 -3.31
CA SER A 111 -2.94 2.34 -4.60
C SER A 111 -2.45 3.24 -5.74
N SER A 112 -2.37 4.56 -5.54
CA SER A 112 -1.93 5.46 -6.61
C SER A 112 -0.43 5.40 -6.87
N TYR A 113 0.37 5.20 -5.82
CA TYR A 113 1.83 5.22 -5.89
C TYR A 113 2.42 3.86 -6.30
N VAL A 114 1.73 2.76 -5.95
CA VAL A 114 2.19 1.39 -6.21
C VAL A 114 1.24 0.65 -7.15
N ASN A 115 0.01 0.31 -6.72
CA ASN A 115 -0.82 -0.67 -7.45
C ASN A 115 -1.23 -0.21 -8.87
N TYR A 116 -1.56 1.07 -9.04
CA TYR A 116 -2.02 1.63 -10.31
C TYR A 116 -0.99 2.52 -11.01
N ASN A 117 0.26 2.53 -10.54
CA ASN A 117 1.35 3.32 -11.11
C ASN A 117 1.98 2.59 -12.32
N PRO A 118 1.67 2.99 -13.58
CA PRO A 118 1.98 2.19 -14.76
C PRO A 118 3.47 2.15 -15.05
N LYS A 119 3.94 1.15 -15.81
CA LYS A 119 5.38 1.01 -16.07
C LYS A 119 5.89 2.09 -17.04
N GLU A 120 5.07 2.39 -18.02
CA GLU A 120 5.29 3.24 -19.17
C GLU A 120 5.23 4.73 -18.82
N ALA A 121 4.55 5.06 -17.72
CA ALA A 121 4.37 6.43 -17.22
C ALA A 121 4.46 6.42 -15.69
N LEU A 122 5.59 5.93 -15.18
CA LEU A 122 5.81 5.74 -13.75
C LEU A 122 5.93 7.10 -13.05
N ARG A 123 4.99 7.41 -12.17
CA ARG A 123 5.06 8.58 -11.31
C ARG A 123 6.10 8.32 -10.22
N THR A 124 6.98 9.29 -10.03
CA THR A 124 8.01 9.27 -8.98
C THR A 124 8.12 10.68 -8.39
N PHE A 125 8.63 10.77 -7.16
CA PHE A 125 9.02 12.03 -6.55
C PHE A 125 10.37 12.52 -7.08
N THR A 126 11.32 11.63 -7.34
CA THR A 126 12.72 12.00 -7.64
C THR A 126 13.21 11.49 -8.99
N GLY A 127 12.58 10.45 -9.54
CA GLY A 127 13.05 9.77 -10.75
C GLY A 127 14.33 8.97 -10.51
N ASP A 128 14.85 8.93 -9.28
CA ASP A 128 16.03 8.17 -8.91
C ASP A 128 15.79 6.66 -9.09
N GLU A 129 16.83 5.95 -9.53
CA GLU A 129 16.75 4.51 -9.77
C GLU A 129 16.37 3.74 -8.50
N SER A 130 16.80 4.19 -7.32
CA SER A 130 16.41 3.59 -6.03
C SER A 130 14.91 3.72 -5.77
N GLU A 131 14.30 4.86 -6.10
CA GLU A 131 12.85 5.05 -5.99
C GLU A 131 12.10 4.18 -6.99
N VAL A 132 12.56 4.16 -8.26
CA VAL A 132 11.96 3.31 -9.30
C VAL A 132 11.98 1.85 -8.85
N ASN A 133 13.14 1.37 -8.38
CA ASN A 133 13.30 0.01 -7.87
C ASN A 133 12.42 -0.26 -6.65
N PHE A 134 12.30 0.70 -5.73
CA PHE A 134 11.41 0.60 -4.58
C PHE A 134 9.95 0.38 -5.00
N ILE A 135 9.41 1.21 -5.90
CA ILE A 135 8.03 1.06 -6.39
C ILE A 135 7.84 -0.29 -7.09
N ARG A 136 8.76 -0.67 -7.98
CA ARG A 136 8.70 -1.95 -8.71
C ARG A 136 8.71 -3.15 -7.79
N GLN A 137 9.51 -3.09 -6.73
CA GLN A 137 9.63 -4.20 -5.80
C GLN A 137 8.39 -4.32 -4.90
N LEU A 138 7.76 -3.19 -4.55
CA LEU A 138 6.46 -3.19 -3.88
C LEU A 138 5.35 -3.76 -4.78
N GLN A 139 5.34 -3.43 -6.09
CA GLN A 139 4.39 -4.00 -7.05
C GLN A 139 4.49 -5.52 -7.11
N LYS A 140 5.71 -6.07 -7.22
CA LYS A 140 5.95 -7.52 -7.20
C LYS A 140 5.53 -8.16 -5.88
N SER A 141 5.80 -7.49 -4.75
CA SER A 141 5.42 -7.96 -3.42
C SER A 141 3.90 -8.07 -3.27
N ASP A 142 3.14 -7.06 -3.74
CA ASP A 142 1.67 -7.10 -3.75
C ASP A 142 1.13 -8.19 -4.68
N GLU A 143 1.71 -8.35 -5.88
CA GLU A 143 1.35 -9.42 -6.81
C GLU A 143 1.59 -10.81 -6.21
N ALA A 144 2.69 -11.01 -5.50
CA ALA A 144 3.06 -12.27 -4.88
C ALA A 144 2.07 -12.73 -3.79
N ILE A 145 1.55 -11.79 -2.98
CA ILE A 145 0.68 -12.12 -1.84
C ILE A 145 -0.81 -12.17 -2.20
N ARG A 146 -1.21 -11.55 -3.32
CA ARG A 146 -2.61 -11.43 -3.74
C ARG A 146 -3.34 -12.79 -3.82
N PRO A 147 -2.77 -13.86 -4.42
CA PRO A 147 -3.46 -15.15 -4.48
C PRO A 147 -3.78 -15.73 -3.10
N ALA A 148 -2.86 -15.61 -2.13
CA ALA A 148 -3.10 -16.07 -0.76
C ALA A 148 -4.35 -15.41 -0.16
N ALA A 149 -4.46 -14.08 -0.23
CA ALA A 149 -5.61 -13.36 0.30
C ALA A 149 -6.92 -13.78 -0.37
N GLU A 150 -6.91 -13.98 -1.70
CA GLU A 150 -8.09 -14.41 -2.46
C GLU A 150 -8.54 -15.84 -2.09
N LYS A 151 -7.61 -16.80 -2.03
CA LYS A 151 -7.90 -18.18 -1.65
C LYS A 151 -8.36 -18.31 -0.20
N LEU A 152 -7.69 -17.61 0.72
CA LEU A 152 -8.06 -17.61 2.12
C LEU A 152 -9.45 -16.97 2.32
N LEU A 153 -9.81 -15.92 1.59
CA LEU A 153 -11.17 -15.38 1.60
C LEU A 153 -12.23 -16.39 1.09
N LEU A 154 -11.89 -17.27 0.14
CA LEU A 154 -12.79 -18.35 -0.27
C LEU A 154 -12.97 -19.37 0.87
N LEU A 155 -11.87 -19.78 1.51
CA LEU A 155 -11.94 -20.68 2.68
C LEU A 155 -12.68 -20.05 3.86
N LYS A 156 -12.56 -18.74 4.06
CA LYS A 156 -13.31 -18.03 5.10
C LYS A 156 -14.83 -18.18 4.93
N LYS A 157 -15.32 -18.30 3.69
CA LYS A 157 -16.74 -18.53 3.38
C LYS A 157 -17.13 -20.01 3.49
N ASN A 158 -16.22 -20.92 3.19
CA ASN A 158 -16.40 -22.35 3.31
C ASN A 158 -15.09 -23.02 3.80
N PRO A 159 -14.88 -23.15 5.13
CA PRO A 159 -13.62 -23.68 5.65
C PRO A 159 -13.33 -25.10 5.18
N PHE A 160 -14.37 -25.91 4.96
CA PHE A 160 -14.24 -27.31 4.57
C PHE A 160 -14.35 -27.50 3.05
N HIS A 161 -13.94 -26.50 2.26
CA HIS A 161 -13.89 -26.60 0.81
C HIS A 161 -13.05 -27.82 0.37
N GLU A 162 -13.43 -28.47 -0.73
CA GLU A 162 -12.73 -29.66 -1.24
C GLU A 162 -11.23 -29.41 -1.49
N ASN A 163 -10.91 -28.23 -2.05
CA ASN A 163 -9.54 -27.79 -2.34
C ASN A 163 -8.81 -27.11 -1.16
N ARG A 164 -9.30 -27.24 0.08
CA ARG A 164 -8.76 -26.44 1.21
C ARG A 164 -7.28 -26.67 1.51
N ILE A 165 -6.81 -27.92 1.39
CA ILE A 165 -5.40 -28.26 1.56
C ILE A 165 -4.54 -27.50 0.54
N ASN A 166 -4.86 -27.63 -0.75
CA ASN A 166 -4.16 -26.92 -1.82
C ASN A 166 -4.19 -25.39 -1.63
N PHE A 167 -5.30 -24.83 -1.16
CA PHE A 167 -5.43 -23.38 -0.93
C PHE A 167 -4.56 -22.90 0.24
N LEU A 168 -4.42 -23.70 1.30
CA LEU A 168 -3.54 -23.40 2.43
C LEU A 168 -2.05 -23.51 2.03
N GLU A 169 -1.69 -24.55 1.29
CA GLU A 169 -0.32 -24.73 0.74
C GLU A 169 0.07 -23.57 -0.21
N GLU A 170 -0.84 -23.19 -1.11
CA GLU A 170 -0.66 -22.05 -2.02
C GLU A 170 -0.48 -20.75 -1.22
N ALA A 171 -1.30 -20.53 -0.18
CA ALA A 171 -1.17 -19.36 0.68
C ALA A 171 0.20 -19.30 1.38
N ALA A 172 0.71 -20.42 1.91
CA ALA A 172 2.04 -20.49 2.50
C ALA A 172 3.13 -20.17 1.46
N SER A 173 3.00 -20.69 0.24
CA SER A 173 3.91 -20.41 -0.87
C SER A 173 3.95 -18.92 -1.23
N CYS A 174 2.79 -18.29 -1.35
CA CYS A 174 2.65 -16.87 -1.63
C CYS A 174 3.28 -15.98 -0.53
N VAL A 175 3.12 -16.32 0.74
CA VAL A 175 3.78 -15.58 1.84
C VAL A 175 5.30 -15.74 1.77
N ARG A 176 5.81 -16.93 1.45
CA ARG A 176 7.26 -17.12 1.20
C ARG A 176 7.76 -16.30 0.02
N MET A 177 6.96 -16.17 -1.04
CA MET A 177 7.28 -15.32 -2.18
C MET A 177 7.30 -13.84 -1.80
N LEU A 178 6.32 -13.37 -1.03
CA LEU A 178 6.31 -12.00 -0.48
C LEU A 178 7.59 -11.69 0.29
N LYS A 179 8.06 -12.63 1.13
CA LYS A 179 9.35 -12.50 1.83
C LYS A 179 10.53 -12.41 0.86
N HIS A 180 10.56 -13.25 -0.18
CA HIS A 180 11.61 -13.23 -1.20
C HIS A 180 11.66 -11.86 -1.90
N GLU A 181 10.52 -11.41 -2.41
CA GLU A 181 10.40 -10.10 -3.08
C GLU A 181 10.78 -8.95 -2.14
N SER A 182 10.38 -9.00 -0.87
CA SER A 182 10.75 -7.95 0.09
C SER A 182 12.25 -7.90 0.37
N ARG A 183 12.96 -9.04 0.34
CA ARG A 183 14.43 -9.07 0.49
C ARG A 183 15.14 -8.40 -0.67
N THR A 184 14.59 -8.47 -1.88
CA THR A 184 15.19 -7.88 -3.07
C THR A 184 15.31 -6.35 -2.96
N VAL A 185 14.45 -5.69 -2.16
CA VAL A 185 14.58 -4.25 -1.85
C VAL A 185 15.98 -3.89 -1.37
N HIS A 186 16.60 -4.76 -0.55
CA HIS A 186 17.95 -4.56 -0.02
C HIS A 186 19.06 -4.55 -1.08
N GLN A 187 18.80 -5.11 -2.25
CA GLN A 187 19.76 -5.25 -3.33
C GLN A 187 19.73 -4.05 -4.26
N THR A 188 18.60 -3.34 -4.35
CA THR A 188 18.34 -2.37 -5.41
C THR A 188 18.00 -0.96 -4.93
N VAL A 189 17.85 -0.75 -3.62
CA VAL A 189 17.51 0.56 -3.04
C VAL A 189 18.63 0.99 -2.08
N ASP A 190 19.24 2.15 -2.31
CA ASP A 190 20.27 2.69 -1.42
C ASP A 190 19.65 3.19 -0.08
N PRO A 191 20.09 2.68 1.09
CA PRO A 191 19.64 3.17 2.39
C PRO A 191 19.92 4.65 2.65
N ALA A 192 21.04 5.19 2.17
CA ALA A 192 21.39 6.59 2.40
C ALA A 192 20.46 7.51 1.58
N PHE A 193 20.28 7.21 0.29
CA PHE A 193 19.26 7.84 -0.54
C PHE A 193 17.87 7.78 0.10
N PHE A 194 17.43 6.59 0.55
CA PHE A 194 16.12 6.42 1.16
C PHE A 194 15.93 7.37 2.33
N PHE A 195 16.90 7.41 3.24
CA PHE A 195 16.75 8.15 4.49
C PHE A 195 16.91 9.66 4.33
N HIS A 196 17.95 10.10 3.61
CA HIS A 196 18.29 11.52 3.51
C HIS A 196 17.51 12.25 2.41
N CYS A 197 17.17 11.56 1.32
CA CYS A 197 16.52 12.18 0.16
C CYS A 197 15.05 11.80 0.06
N PHE A 198 14.73 10.51 0.10
CA PHE A 198 13.41 10.02 -0.29
C PHE A 198 12.36 10.05 0.84
N ARG A 199 12.77 9.80 2.08
CA ARG A 199 11.87 9.68 3.24
C ARG A 199 10.99 10.91 3.46
N ARG A 200 11.45 12.11 3.06
CA ARG A 200 10.74 13.38 3.22
C ARG A 200 9.39 13.44 2.49
N TYR A 201 9.22 12.69 1.41
CA TYR A 201 7.96 12.66 0.66
C TYR A 201 6.85 11.85 1.37
N PHE A 202 7.21 11.09 2.40
CA PHE A 202 6.30 10.19 3.10
C PHE A 202 5.81 10.73 4.44
N PHE A 203 5.93 12.03 4.71
CA PHE A 203 5.34 12.59 5.92
C PHE A 203 3.81 12.80 5.78
N PRO A 204 3.08 12.74 6.91
CA PRO A 204 1.65 13.05 6.90
C PRO A 204 1.37 14.48 6.46
N ILE A 205 0.20 14.71 5.86
CA ILE A 205 -0.27 16.04 5.41
C ILE A 205 -1.60 16.34 6.09
N GLN A 206 -1.78 17.59 6.52
CA GLN A 206 -3.02 18.07 7.13
C GLN A 206 -4.02 18.52 6.06
N ILE A 207 -5.19 17.88 6.01
CA ILE A 207 -6.26 18.21 5.06
C ILE A 207 -7.56 18.39 5.82
N GLY A 208 -8.05 19.63 5.90
CA GLY A 208 -9.32 19.95 6.58
C GLY A 208 -9.31 19.62 8.07
N GLY A 209 -8.19 19.84 8.76
CA GLY A 209 -8.04 19.58 10.20
C GLY A 209 -7.81 18.11 10.57
N ARG A 210 -7.61 17.24 9.58
CA ARG A 210 -7.27 15.83 9.77
C ARG A 210 -5.90 15.54 9.15
N GLU A 211 -5.10 14.78 9.88
CA GLU A 211 -3.83 14.25 9.39
C GLU A 211 -4.08 13.01 8.52
N TYR A 212 -3.45 12.99 7.34
CA TYR A 212 -3.47 11.86 6.42
C TYR A 212 -2.04 11.34 6.20
N SER A 213 -1.81 10.08 6.52
CA SER A 213 -0.55 9.37 6.33
C SER A 213 -0.22 9.19 4.85
N ALA A 214 1.06 9.20 4.52
CA ALA A 214 1.55 8.93 3.18
C ALA A 214 1.42 7.44 2.80
N PRO A 215 1.65 7.07 1.53
CA PRO A 215 1.73 5.67 1.12
C PRO A 215 2.70 4.88 2.00
N SER A 216 2.25 3.74 2.52
CA SER A 216 3.01 2.95 3.49
C SER A 216 2.69 1.47 3.36
N ALA A 217 3.66 0.61 3.68
CA ALA A 217 3.47 -0.84 3.73
C ALA A 217 2.41 -1.27 4.77
N VAL A 218 2.10 -0.42 5.76
CA VAL A 218 0.99 -0.67 6.68
C VAL A 218 -0.37 -0.68 5.95
N HIS A 219 -0.45 -0.12 4.74
CA HIS A 219 -1.66 -0.12 3.90
C HIS A 219 -1.80 -1.39 3.04
N LEU A 220 -0.95 -2.42 3.23
CA LEU A 220 -1.04 -3.69 2.50
C LEU A 220 -2.29 -4.49 2.90
N ALA A 221 -3.41 -4.21 2.25
CA ALA A 221 -4.70 -4.83 2.54
C ALA A 221 -4.70 -6.36 2.42
N ASN A 222 -3.92 -6.92 1.48
CA ASN A 222 -3.83 -8.37 1.30
C ASN A 222 -3.22 -9.07 2.52
N LEU A 223 -2.19 -8.48 3.15
CA LEU A 223 -1.59 -9.03 4.36
C LEU A 223 -2.55 -8.93 5.56
N ILE A 224 -3.24 -7.80 5.69
CA ILE A 224 -4.27 -7.59 6.73
C ILE A 224 -5.40 -8.63 6.61
N ILE A 225 -5.87 -8.89 5.38
CA ILE A 225 -6.89 -9.91 5.13
C ILE A 225 -6.39 -11.29 5.59
N ILE A 226 -5.12 -11.63 5.31
CA ILE A 226 -4.53 -12.90 5.75
C ILE A 226 -4.52 -12.98 7.27
N ASP A 227 -4.11 -11.92 7.97
CA ASP A 227 -4.10 -11.92 9.44
C ASP A 227 -5.48 -12.17 10.05
N ILE A 228 -6.51 -11.49 9.51
CA ILE A 228 -7.90 -11.63 10.00
C ILE A 228 -8.45 -13.02 9.69
N VAL A 229 -8.28 -13.47 8.44
CA VAL A 229 -8.86 -14.74 7.99
C VAL A 229 -8.23 -15.93 8.71
N THR A 230 -6.91 -15.90 8.86
CA THR A 230 -6.17 -16.99 9.51
C THR A 230 -6.24 -16.92 11.04
N GLY A 231 -6.71 -15.81 11.63
CA GLY A 231 -6.96 -15.70 13.07
C GLY A 231 -5.74 -15.27 13.89
N THR A 232 -4.80 -14.56 13.27
CA THR A 232 -3.62 -13.98 13.95
C THR A 232 -3.82 -12.56 14.43
N ALA A 233 -4.79 -11.83 13.86
CA ALA A 233 -5.06 -10.44 14.21
C ALA A 233 -5.52 -10.31 15.67
N SER A 234 -4.75 -9.58 16.49
CA SER A 234 -5.14 -9.21 17.85
C SER A 234 -6.24 -8.15 17.86
N GLU A 235 -6.90 -7.94 19.00
CA GLU A 235 -7.91 -6.88 19.16
C GLU A 235 -7.34 -5.48 18.86
N SER A 236 -6.13 -5.18 19.35
CA SER A 236 -5.46 -3.91 19.06
C SER A 236 -5.16 -3.75 17.57
N HIS A 237 -4.78 -4.83 16.88
CA HIS A 237 -4.58 -4.81 15.44
C HIS A 237 -5.89 -4.53 14.68
N LEU A 238 -7.00 -5.16 15.09
CA LEU A 238 -8.32 -4.91 14.50
C LEU A 238 -8.79 -3.46 14.69
N GLN A 239 -8.54 -2.86 15.86
CA GLN A 239 -8.82 -1.43 16.11
C GLN A 239 -7.96 -0.53 15.22
N MET A 240 -6.67 -0.84 15.09
CA MET A 240 -5.75 -0.11 14.22
C MET A 240 -6.21 -0.14 12.76
N ILE A 241 -6.64 -1.31 12.25
CA ILE A 241 -7.12 -1.48 10.87
C ILE A 241 -8.27 -0.50 10.55
N GLN A 242 -9.17 -0.22 11.49
CA GLN A 242 -10.26 0.75 11.29
C GLN A 242 -9.74 2.15 10.94
N THR A 243 -8.62 2.56 11.54
CA THR A 243 -8.00 3.86 11.26
C THR A 243 -7.42 3.93 9.84
N LEU A 244 -7.13 2.77 9.23
CA LEU A 244 -6.57 2.66 7.89
C LEU A 244 -7.62 2.60 6.77
N PHE A 245 -8.91 2.48 7.09
CA PHE A 245 -10.00 2.41 6.08
C PHE A 245 -9.97 3.53 5.04
N PRO A 246 -9.61 4.79 5.35
CA PRO A 246 -9.48 5.83 4.32
C PRO A 246 -8.47 5.49 3.22
N TYR A 247 -7.47 4.67 3.47
CA TYR A 247 -6.40 4.36 2.52
C TYR A 247 -6.64 3.10 1.69
N PHE A 248 -7.69 2.32 2.01
CA PHE A 248 -8.02 1.11 1.27
C PHE A 248 -8.97 1.39 0.11
N GLU A 249 -8.86 0.60 -0.95
CA GLU A 249 -9.86 0.56 -2.01
C GLU A 249 -11.19 -0.01 -1.49
N PRO A 250 -12.34 0.38 -2.08
CA PRO A 250 -13.65 -0.13 -1.67
C PRO A 250 -13.72 -1.67 -1.62
N LYS A 251 -13.14 -2.37 -2.61
CA LYS A 251 -13.07 -3.85 -2.64
C LYS A 251 -12.39 -4.40 -1.37
N HIS A 252 -11.28 -3.81 -0.96
CA HIS A 252 -10.56 -4.24 0.24
C HIS A 252 -11.32 -3.94 1.53
N LYS A 253 -12.03 -2.80 1.61
CA LYS A 253 -12.90 -2.50 2.77
C LYS A 253 -13.98 -3.55 2.95
N VAL A 254 -14.65 -3.94 1.87
CA VAL A 254 -15.68 -4.99 1.89
C VAL A 254 -15.08 -6.33 2.30
N ASN A 255 -13.93 -6.70 1.73
CA ASN A 255 -13.26 -7.95 2.07
C ASN A 255 -12.82 -8.00 3.54
N ILE A 256 -12.27 -6.91 4.08
CA ILE A 256 -11.88 -6.80 5.49
C ILE A 256 -13.12 -6.89 6.40
N ALA A 257 -14.17 -6.13 6.10
CA ALA A 257 -15.41 -6.18 6.87
C ALA A 257 -16.04 -7.59 6.86
N GLN A 258 -16.04 -8.26 5.71
CA GLN A 258 -16.50 -9.63 5.59
C GLN A 258 -15.61 -10.59 6.41
N ALA A 259 -14.29 -10.48 6.32
CA ALA A 259 -13.37 -11.32 7.07
C ALA A 259 -13.53 -11.17 8.59
N MET A 260 -13.86 -9.97 9.07
CA MET A 260 -14.12 -9.71 10.49
C MET A 260 -15.49 -10.22 10.98
N SER A 261 -16.42 -10.54 10.07
CA SER A 261 -17.81 -10.89 10.42
C SER A 261 -18.05 -12.37 10.76
N THR A 262 -17.09 -13.26 10.48
CA THR A 262 -17.22 -14.70 10.72
C THR A 262 -16.02 -15.24 11.53
N PRO A 263 -16.13 -16.41 12.18
CA PRO A 263 -15.00 -17.04 12.89
C PRO A 263 -13.80 -17.30 11.99
N SER A 264 -12.58 -17.21 12.51
CA SER A 264 -11.35 -17.43 11.73
C SER A 264 -11.20 -18.87 11.25
N LEU A 265 -10.29 -19.12 10.30
CA LEU A 265 -9.92 -20.48 9.91
C LEU A 265 -9.34 -21.26 11.09
N LYS A 266 -8.49 -20.62 11.91
CA LYS A 266 -7.98 -21.19 13.16
C LYS A 266 -9.13 -21.69 14.04
N ASP A 267 -10.12 -20.84 14.31
CA ASP A 267 -11.26 -21.21 15.16
C ASP A 267 -12.07 -22.36 14.56
N SER A 268 -12.26 -22.34 13.24
CA SER A 268 -13.03 -23.36 12.51
C SER A 268 -12.36 -24.73 12.60
N TYR A 269 -11.04 -24.81 12.36
CA TYR A 269 -10.30 -26.07 12.36
C TYR A 269 -9.99 -26.58 13.78
N LEU A 270 -9.75 -25.69 14.76
CA LEU A 270 -9.66 -26.07 16.17
C LEU A 270 -10.95 -26.74 16.65
N LYS A 271 -12.11 -26.19 16.26
CA LYS A 271 -13.41 -26.75 16.62
C LYS A 271 -13.68 -28.11 15.95
N ALA A 272 -13.19 -28.29 14.72
CA ALA A 272 -13.35 -29.53 13.96
C ALA A 272 -12.32 -30.62 14.33
N ASN A 273 -11.25 -30.25 15.05
CA ASN A 273 -10.11 -31.11 15.34
C ASN A 273 -9.36 -31.55 14.07
N ASP A 274 -9.22 -30.62 13.12
CA ASP A 274 -8.63 -30.82 11.80
C ASP A 274 -7.12 -30.56 11.85
N ILE A 275 -6.37 -31.59 12.25
CA ILE A 275 -4.92 -31.48 12.55
C ILE A 275 -4.09 -31.12 11.31
N GLU A 276 -4.46 -31.61 10.13
CA GLU A 276 -3.73 -31.34 8.89
C GLU A 276 -3.83 -29.86 8.50
N GLU A 277 -5.04 -29.30 8.52
CA GLU A 277 -5.33 -27.90 8.24
C GLU A 277 -4.68 -26.98 9.27
N LEU A 278 -4.67 -27.37 10.55
CA LEU A 278 -3.97 -26.66 11.61
C LEU A 278 -2.45 -26.63 11.40
N SER A 279 -1.86 -27.75 10.94
CA SER A 279 -0.44 -27.80 10.59
C SER A 279 -0.11 -26.86 9.43
N LEU A 280 -0.97 -26.79 8.41
CA LEU A 280 -0.79 -25.86 7.29
C LEU A 280 -0.98 -24.40 7.70
N LEU A 281 -1.87 -24.12 8.66
CA LEU A 281 -1.93 -22.79 9.27
C LEU A 281 -0.64 -22.43 10.02
N ASP A 282 -0.01 -23.37 10.75
CA ASP A 282 1.30 -23.15 11.38
C ASP A 282 2.38 -22.80 10.35
N GLU A 283 2.39 -23.44 9.18
CA GLU A 283 3.31 -23.11 8.09
C GLU A 283 3.09 -21.69 7.54
N ILE A 284 1.84 -21.27 7.40
CA ILE A 284 1.50 -19.89 7.02
C ILE A 284 2.00 -18.92 8.09
N TYR A 285 1.76 -19.21 9.38
CA TYR A 285 2.22 -18.38 10.50
C TYR A 285 3.73 -18.23 10.55
N GLN A 286 4.46 -19.34 10.41
CA GLN A 286 5.91 -19.33 10.33
C GLN A 286 6.38 -18.44 9.17
N SER A 287 5.74 -18.56 8.01
CA SER A 287 6.08 -17.74 6.84
C SER A 287 5.80 -16.25 7.07
N ILE A 288 4.72 -15.90 7.76
CA ILE A 288 4.38 -14.52 8.13
C ILE A 288 5.41 -13.95 9.12
N ILE A 289 5.79 -14.71 10.14
CA ILE A 289 6.82 -14.32 11.12
C ILE A 289 8.14 -14.02 10.40
N GLU A 290 8.58 -14.93 9.52
CA GLU A 290 9.82 -14.73 8.77
C GLU A 290 9.78 -13.51 7.84
N TYR A 291 8.63 -13.24 7.23
CA TYR A 291 8.41 -12.01 6.47
C TYR A 291 8.52 -10.77 7.36
N ARG A 292 7.85 -10.75 8.51
CA ARG A 292 7.86 -9.60 9.43
C ARG A 292 9.23 -9.33 10.02
N LEU A 293 9.98 -10.37 10.40
CA LEU A 293 11.38 -10.26 10.81
C LEU A 293 12.26 -9.71 9.69
N THR A 294 12.05 -10.17 8.46
CA THR A 294 12.74 -9.63 7.28
C THR A 294 12.43 -8.14 7.11
N HIS A 295 11.16 -7.74 7.21
CA HIS A 295 10.72 -6.35 7.11
C HIS A 295 11.28 -5.47 8.25
N GLN A 296 11.33 -5.98 9.48
CA GLN A 296 11.97 -5.30 10.61
C GLN A 296 13.47 -5.07 10.32
N GLY A 297 14.15 -6.04 9.69
CA GLY A 297 15.52 -5.89 9.20
C GLY A 297 15.67 -4.78 8.13
N ILE A 298 14.69 -4.63 7.24
CA ILE A 298 14.59 -3.51 6.29
C ILE A 298 14.51 -2.20 7.07
N VAL A 299 13.50 -2.03 7.93
CA VAL A 299 13.32 -0.79 8.69
C VAL A 299 14.57 -0.42 9.50
N ASN A 300 15.20 -1.41 10.15
CA ASN A 300 16.43 -1.20 10.90
C ASN A 300 17.56 -0.66 10.01
N ARG A 301 17.77 -1.24 8.81
CA ARG A 301 18.84 -0.81 7.89
C ARG A 301 18.60 0.57 7.28
N TYR A 302 17.36 0.84 6.87
CA TYR A 302 17.00 2.06 6.12
C TYR A 302 16.71 3.25 7.03
N ILE A 303 16.49 3.03 8.33
CA ILE A 303 16.12 4.10 9.26
C ILE A 303 17.01 4.09 10.49
N ARG A 304 16.96 3.03 11.31
CA ARG A 304 17.66 3.00 12.60
C ARG A 304 19.18 3.08 12.48
N LYS A 305 19.77 2.46 11.45
CA LYS A 305 21.21 2.54 11.17
C LYS A 305 21.63 3.88 10.57
N GLN A 306 20.70 4.66 10.02
CA GLN A 306 20.96 5.98 9.48
C GLN A 306 20.85 7.04 10.59
N ASP A 307 19.87 6.87 11.49
CA ASP A 307 19.66 7.73 12.65
C ASP A 307 19.00 6.93 13.81
N PRO A 308 19.73 6.65 14.90
CA PRO A 308 19.23 5.97 16.08
C PRO A 308 18.19 6.75 16.91
N ASP A 309 17.97 8.04 16.64
CA ASP A 309 17.01 8.87 17.38
C ASP A 309 15.62 8.85 16.75
N VAL A 310 15.46 8.36 15.52
CA VAL A 310 14.16 8.28 14.85
C VAL A 310 13.32 7.14 15.46
N LYS A 311 12.27 7.52 16.20
CA LYS A 311 11.36 6.58 16.88
C LYS A 311 10.13 6.18 16.08
N TYR A 312 9.74 6.99 15.10
CA TYR A 312 8.48 6.82 14.37
C TYR A 312 8.66 6.66 12.86
N GLY A 313 7.84 5.75 12.32
CA GLY A 313 7.63 5.58 10.89
C GLY A 313 6.92 6.75 10.25
N THR A 314 7.12 6.88 8.95
CA THR A 314 6.36 7.77 8.07
C THR A 314 4.85 7.45 8.09
N GLY A 315 4.49 6.21 8.41
CA GLY A 315 3.10 5.79 8.66
C GLY A 315 2.54 6.21 10.02
N GLY A 316 3.31 6.87 10.90
CA GLY A 316 2.86 7.36 12.21
C GLY A 316 3.00 6.36 13.37
N PHE A 317 3.57 5.17 13.13
CA PHE A 317 3.71 4.12 14.15
C PHE A 317 5.11 4.08 14.76
N PRO A 318 5.24 3.77 16.07
CA PRO A 318 6.54 3.58 16.72
C PRO A 318 7.24 2.34 16.17
N PHE A 319 8.48 2.45 15.70
CA PHE A 319 9.14 1.34 15.00
C PHE A 319 9.32 0.09 15.86
N ASP A 320 9.83 0.26 17.08
CA ASP A 320 10.28 -0.86 17.89
C ASP A 320 9.10 -1.67 18.43
N SER A 321 8.08 -0.99 18.97
CA SER A 321 6.92 -1.69 19.54
C SER A 321 5.95 -2.17 18.47
N PHE A 322 5.60 -1.35 17.47
CA PHE A 322 4.58 -1.72 16.49
C PHE A 322 5.00 -2.91 15.64
N LEU A 323 6.25 -2.94 15.15
CA LEU A 323 6.71 -4.06 14.32
C LEU A 323 6.81 -5.35 15.12
N GLN A 324 7.19 -5.27 16.39
CA GLN A 324 7.27 -6.42 17.27
C GLN A 324 5.87 -6.94 17.63
N GLU A 325 4.91 -6.07 17.95
CA GLU A 325 3.51 -6.45 18.22
C GLU A 325 2.88 -7.25 17.08
N LEU A 326 3.20 -6.89 15.82
CA LEU A 326 2.75 -7.65 14.65
C LEU A 326 3.38 -9.04 14.56
N ILE A 327 4.60 -9.25 15.07
CA ILE A 327 5.22 -10.58 15.15
C ILE A 327 4.57 -11.37 16.28
N ASP A 328 4.49 -10.76 17.47
CA ASP A 328 3.99 -11.38 18.70
C ASP A 328 2.56 -11.92 18.53
N MET A 329 1.67 -11.19 17.84
CA MET A 329 0.29 -11.66 17.63
C MET A 329 0.21 -12.98 16.82
N VAL A 330 1.15 -13.21 15.92
CA VAL A 330 1.24 -14.47 15.17
C VAL A 330 1.86 -15.57 16.02
N GLU A 331 2.90 -15.25 16.79
CA GLU A 331 3.53 -16.20 17.71
C GLU A 331 2.54 -16.74 18.75
N VAL A 332 1.67 -15.87 19.29
CA VAL A 332 0.57 -16.29 20.17
C VAL A 332 -0.34 -17.29 19.47
N SER A 333 -0.82 -16.96 18.27
CA SER A 333 -1.73 -17.84 17.52
C SER A 333 -1.08 -19.16 17.13
N ARG A 334 0.22 -19.13 16.85
CA ARG A 334 1.02 -20.30 16.55
C ARG A 334 1.18 -21.20 17.77
N LYS A 335 1.42 -20.61 18.94
CA LYS A 335 1.49 -21.34 20.20
C LYS A 335 0.16 -22.03 20.51
N ASP A 336 -0.97 -21.37 20.29
CA ASP A 336 -2.30 -21.96 20.47
C ASP A 336 -2.48 -23.25 19.66
N ILE A 337 -2.09 -23.23 18.37
CA ILE A 337 -2.15 -24.40 17.49
C ILE A 337 -1.22 -25.51 17.99
N ASN A 338 0.02 -25.18 18.33
CA ASN A 338 1.00 -26.17 18.78
C ASN A 338 0.60 -26.83 20.11
N ASP A 339 0.02 -26.07 21.04
CA ASP A 339 -0.47 -26.58 22.31
C ASP A 339 -1.74 -27.43 22.13
N PHE A 340 -2.51 -27.21 21.06
CA PHE A 340 -3.66 -28.05 20.70
C PHE A 340 -3.21 -29.37 20.05
N VAL A 341 -2.33 -29.32 19.05
CA VAL A 341 -1.88 -30.51 18.31
C VAL A 341 -1.07 -31.50 19.19
N LYS A 342 -0.45 -31.02 20.27
CA LYS A 342 0.28 -31.86 21.24
C LYS A 342 -0.61 -32.53 22.29
N LYS A 343 -1.85 -32.09 22.46
CA LYS A 343 -2.83 -32.70 23.37
C LYS A 343 -3.54 -33.85 22.67
#